data_AF-A0AAU9XSM5-F1
#
_entry.id   AF-A0AAU9XSM5-F1
#
_cell.length_a   1.000
_cell.length_b   1.000
_cell.length_c   1.000
_cell.angle_alpha   90.00
_cell.angle_beta   90.00
_cell.angle_gamma   90.00
#
_symmetry.space_group_name_H-M   'P 1'
#
loop_
_entity.id
_entity.type
_entity.pdbx_description
1 polymer ?
#
loop_
_entity_poly.entity_id
_entity_poly.type
_entity_poly.pdbx_seq_one_letter_code
_entity_poly.pdbx_strand_id
1 'polypeptide(L)'
;MIKIGVFDEGKVSDDESLGTYMLRLTLVQLSNKGNVALWLPLENVKSGQINLRCTWFTLTAKPEDLSPPDQAIIGEEMLATAALFVKLDSAKNLP
;
A
#
# COMPACT_ATOMS: atom_id res chain seq x y z
N MET A 1 4.63 -3.84 -9.69
CA MET A 1 5.01 -2.49 -10.17
C MET A 1 4.02 -1.51 -9.57
N ILE A 2 4.50 -0.45 -8.92
CA ILE A 2 3.62 0.55 -8.29
C ILE A 2 3.84 1.88 -9.01
N LYS A 3 2.75 2.48 -9.50
CA LYS A 3 2.75 3.79 -10.15
C LYS A 3 2.13 4.81 -9.20
N ILE A 4 2.81 5.92 -9.01
CA ILE A 4 2.36 7.02 -8.15
C ILE A 4 2.32 8.29 -8.99
N GLY A 5 1.21 9.02 -8.90
CA GLY A 5 1.08 10.38 -9.43
C GLY A 5 0.70 11.33 -8.30
N VAL A 6 1.31 12.50 -8.29
CA VAL A 6 1.01 13.58 -7.34
C VAL A 6 0.38 14.71 -8.14
N PHE A 7 -0.73 15.25 -7.63
CA PHE A 7 -1.50 16.27 -8.31
C PHE A 7 -1.88 17.38 -7.33
N ASP A 8 -1.91 18.62 -7.81
CA ASP A 8 -2.50 19.75 -7.11
C ASP A 8 -3.99 19.82 -7.44
N GLU A 9 -4.83 19.91 -6.42
CA GLU A 9 -6.28 19.89 -6.59
C GLU A 9 -6.79 21.24 -7.13
N GLY A 10 -7.38 21.21 -8.31
CA GLY A 10 -7.98 22.39 -8.92
C GLY A 10 -9.41 22.62 -8.43
N LYS A 11 -9.67 23.72 -7.70
CA LYS A 11 -11.05 24.04 -7.24
C LYS A 11 -12.02 24.39 -8.38
N VAL A 12 -11.51 24.91 -9.50
CA VAL A 12 -12.31 25.41 -10.64
C VAL A 12 -11.73 24.93 -11.99
N SER A 13 -10.57 24.28 -11.98
CA SER A 13 -9.88 23.74 -13.15
C SER A 13 -9.58 22.27 -12.92
N ASP A 14 -9.11 21.57 -13.97
CA ASP A 14 -8.54 20.23 -13.83
C ASP A 14 -7.31 20.26 -12.91
N ASP A 15 -7.02 19.10 -12.31
CA ASP A 15 -5.86 18.92 -11.44
C ASP A 15 -4.54 19.04 -12.21
N GLU A 16 -3.58 19.75 -11.64
CA GLU A 16 -2.25 19.92 -12.23
C GLU A 16 -1.29 18.84 -11.74
N SER A 17 -0.60 18.15 -12.66
CA SER A 17 0.39 17.14 -12.29
C SER A 17 1.62 17.76 -11.65
N LEU A 18 1.90 17.38 -10.40
CA LEU A 18 3.12 17.71 -9.65
C LEU A 18 4.23 16.66 -9.79
N GLY A 19 4.04 15.67 -10.66
CA GLY A 19 5.05 14.70 -11.05
C GLY A 19 4.62 13.26 -10.79
N THR A 20 5.44 12.35 -11.30
CA THR A 20 5.16 10.90 -11.24
C THR A 20 6.34 10.14 -10.70
N TYR A 21 6.10 9.00 -10.06
CA TYR A 21 7.18 8.06 -9.78
C TYR A 21 6.75 6.63 -10.09
N MET A 22 7.67 5.89 -10.69
CA MET A 22 7.46 4.50 -11.05
C MET A 22 8.35 3.61 -10.21
N LEU A 23 7.78 3.03 -9.15
CA LEU A 23 8.53 2.16 -8.26
C LEU A 23 8.80 0.82 -8.94
N ARG A 24 10.06 0.65 -9.37
CA ARG A 24 10.61 -0.57 -9.98
C ARG A 24 11.24 -1.51 -8.95
N LEU A 25 10.83 -1.46 -7.68
CA LEU A 25 11.19 -2.51 -6.75
C LEU A 25 10.47 -3.80 -7.16
N THR A 26 11.23 -4.87 -7.36
CA THR A 26 10.64 -6.20 -7.53
C THR A 26 9.99 -6.63 -6.21
N LEU A 27 8.93 -7.44 -6.29
CA LEU A 27 8.30 -8.02 -5.10
C LEU A 27 9.35 -8.77 -4.24
N VAL A 28 10.33 -9.39 -4.89
CA VAL A 28 11.47 -10.08 -4.26
C VAL A 28 12.37 -9.12 -3.44
N GLN A 29 12.65 -7.93 -3.97
CA GLN A 29 13.46 -6.94 -3.25
C GLN A 29 12.74 -6.35 -2.04
N LEU A 30 11.42 -6.17 -2.14
CA LEU A 30 10.59 -5.72 -1.02
C LEU A 30 10.45 -6.82 0.03
N SER A 31 10.19 -8.07 -0.38
CA SER A 31 10.05 -9.20 0.53
C SER A 31 11.34 -9.49 1.31
N ASN A 32 12.51 -9.36 0.67
CA ASN A 32 13.80 -9.60 1.34
C ASN A 32 14.17 -8.51 2.36
N LYS A 33 13.73 -7.27 2.13
CA LYS A 33 14.00 -6.15 3.04
C LYS A 33 12.98 -6.06 4.18
N GLY A 34 11.77 -6.60 3.99
CA GLY A 34 10.66 -6.55 4.94
C GLY A 34 10.04 -5.15 5.06
N ASN A 35 10.85 -4.14 5.38
CA ASN A 35 10.45 -2.74 5.50
C ASN A 35 11.42 -1.84 4.72
N VAL A 36 10.88 -0.85 4.02
CA VAL A 36 11.65 0.10 3.22
C VAL A 36 11.10 1.51 3.45
N ALA A 37 11.96 2.48 3.75
CA ALA A 37 11.64 3.89 3.81
C ALA A 37 12.61 4.68 2.92
N LEU A 38 12.11 5.39 1.91
CA LEU A 38 12.93 6.03 0.90
C LEU A 38 12.35 7.37 0.46
N TRP A 39 13.22 8.37 0.30
CA TRP A 39 12.95 9.56 -0.49
C TRP A 39 13.25 9.28 -1.95
N LEU A 40 12.26 9.45 -2.81
CA LEU A 40 12.32 9.13 -4.24
C LEU A 40 12.09 10.40 -5.06
N PRO A 41 12.94 10.71 -6.05
CA PRO A 41 12.77 11.90 -6.87
C PRO A 41 11.56 11.73 -7.79
N LEU A 42 10.73 12.78 -7.92
CA LEU A 42 9.64 12.79 -8.90
C LEU A 42 10.20 12.98 -10.32
N GLU A 43 9.62 12.24 -11.26
CA GLU A 43 9.91 12.32 -12.69
C GLU A 43 8.97 13.33 -13.37
N ASN A 44 9.40 13.86 -14.52
CA ASN A 44 8.65 14.81 -15.36
C ASN A 44 8.35 16.18 -14.70
N VAL A 45 9.15 16.57 -13.71
CA VAL A 45 9.06 17.89 -13.04
C VAL A 45 10.43 18.49 -12.77
N LYS A 46 10.48 19.80 -12.51
CA LYS A 46 11.73 20.53 -12.25
C LYS A 46 12.39 20.17 -10.91
N SER A 47 11.58 19.85 -9.92
CA SER A 47 12.01 19.52 -8.56
C SER A 47 10.89 18.80 -7.81
N GLY A 48 11.25 17.99 -6.82
CA GLY A 48 10.30 17.35 -5.93
C GLY A 48 10.75 15.94 -5.53
N GLN A 49 10.45 15.55 -4.30
CA GLN A 49 10.69 14.19 -3.80
C GLN A 49 9.48 13.72 -3.02
N ILE A 50 9.21 12.42 -3.07
CA ILE A 50 8.19 11.75 -2.27
C ILE A 50 8.85 10.82 -1.26
N ASN A 51 8.39 10.84 -0.01
CA ASN A 51 8.80 9.88 1.01
C ASN A 51 7.81 8.71 1.02
N LEU A 52 8.29 7.50 0.76
CA LEU A 52 7.48 6.29 0.82
C LEU A 52 7.97 5.36 1.90
N ARG A 53 7.05 4.93 2.77
CA ARG A 53 7.24 3.80 3.68
C ARG A 53 6.45 2.61 3.12
N CYS A 54 7.16 1.52 2.81
CA CYS A 54 6.59 0.29 2.31
C CYS A 54 6.90 -0.85 3.27
N THR A 55 5.88 -1.62 3.65
CA THR A 55 6.00 -2.83 4.45
C THR A 55 5.48 -4.01 3.66
N TRP A 56 6.27 -5.07 3.58
CA TRP A 56 5.86 -6.34 3.01
C TRP A 56 5.32 -7.25 4.10
N PHE A 57 4.04 -7.64 3.98
CA PHE A 57 3.40 -8.59 4.89
C PHE A 57 3.29 -9.96 4.22
N THR A 58 3.65 -11.01 4.94
CA THR A 58 3.43 -12.41 4.52
C THR A 58 2.15 -12.96 5.12
N LEU A 59 1.45 -13.80 4.38
CA LEU A 59 0.34 -14.57 4.94
C LEU A 59 0.89 -15.75 5.75
N THR A 60 0.27 -16.02 6.88
CA THR A 60 0.54 -17.17 7.74
C THR A 60 -0.77 -17.86 8.08
N ALA A 61 -0.71 -19.18 8.26
CA ALA A 61 -1.85 -19.98 8.71
C ALA A 61 -1.91 -20.12 10.23
N LYS A 62 -0.89 -19.62 10.93
CA LYS A 62 -0.74 -19.73 12.39
C LYS A 62 -1.44 -18.57 13.10
N PRO A 63 -2.46 -18.82 13.92
CA PRO A 63 -3.14 -17.75 14.66
C PRO A 63 -2.21 -17.01 15.63
N GLU A 64 -1.17 -17.66 16.14
CA GLU A 64 -0.19 -17.07 17.05
C GLU A 64 0.66 -15.96 16.41
N ASP A 65 0.71 -15.89 15.08
CA ASP A 65 1.42 -14.82 14.35
C ASP A 65 0.56 -13.55 14.19
N LEU A 66 -0.71 -13.56 14.62
CA LEU A 66 -1.58 -12.37 14.58
C LEU A 66 -1.03 -11.29 15.52
N SER A 67 -0.70 -10.13 14.95
CA SER A 67 -0.31 -8.97 15.75
C SER A 67 -1.50 -8.47 16.59
N PRO A 68 -1.30 -8.13 17.86
CA PRO A 68 -2.35 -7.50 18.66
C PRO A 68 -2.77 -6.16 18.03
N PRO A 69 -4.05 -5.75 18.18
CA PRO A 69 -4.60 -4.54 17.54
C PRO A 69 -3.75 -3.28 17.73
N ASP A 70 -3.20 -3.10 18.94
CA ASP A 70 -2.39 -1.93 19.29
C ASP A 70 -1.06 -1.85 18.51
N GLN A 71 -0.58 -2.99 17.98
CA GLN A 71 0.61 -3.06 17.13
C GLN A 71 0.28 -2.92 15.64
N ALA A 72 -1.00 -2.93 15.28
CA ALA A 72 -1.47 -2.76 13.91
C ALA A 72 -1.74 -1.29 13.55
N ILE A 73 -1.39 -0.35 14.43
CA ILE A 73 -1.62 1.08 14.21
C ILE A 73 -0.36 1.71 13.60
N ILE A 74 -0.50 2.34 12.42
CA ILE A 74 0.55 3.17 11.82
C ILE A 74 0.04 4.62 11.74
N GLY A 75 0.58 5.48 12.59
CA GLY A 75 0.07 6.84 12.72
C GLY A 75 -1.28 6.83 13.42
N GLU A 76 -2.32 7.32 12.75
CA GLU A 76 -3.71 7.32 13.25
C GLU A 76 -4.56 6.19 12.61
N GLU A 77 -4.00 5.44 11.66
CA GLU A 77 -4.69 4.43 10.87
C GLU A 77 -4.47 3.03 11.46
N MET A 78 -5.56 2.26 11.60
CA MET A 78 -5.50 0.84 11.94
C MET A 78 -5.35 -0.01 10.67
N LEU A 79 -4.29 -0.80 10.60
CA LEU A 79 -4.08 -1.74 9.50
C LEU A 79 -4.90 -3.01 9.67
N ALA A 80 -5.22 -3.64 8.54
CA ALA A 80 -5.71 -5.02 8.53
C ALA A 80 -4.61 -5.97 9.03
N THR A 81 -4.95 -6.84 9.99
CA THR A 81 -4.02 -7.85 10.56
C THR A 81 -4.22 -9.24 9.97
N ALA A 82 -5.32 -9.46 9.26
CA ALA A 82 -5.66 -10.74 8.65
C ALA A 82 -6.38 -10.52 7.31
N ALA A 83 -6.32 -11.53 6.45
CA ALA A 83 -7.07 -11.59 5.20
C ALA A 83 -8.01 -12.81 5.21
N LEU A 84 -9.29 -12.59 4.95
CA LEU A 84 -10.28 -13.65 4.82
C LEU A 84 -10.51 -13.98 3.35
N PHE A 85 -10.26 -15.24 2.98
CA PHE A 85 -10.56 -15.76 1.64
C PHE A 85 -11.74 -16.72 1.74
N VAL A 86 -12.87 -16.35 1.14
CA VAL A 86 -14.09 -17.18 1.14
C VAL A 86 -14.34 -17.72 -0.26
N LYS A 87 -14.46 -19.05 -0.37
CA LYS A 87 -15.05 -19.69 -1.54
C LYS A 87 -16.49 -20.04 -1.22
N LEU A 88 -17.42 -19.24 -1.72
CA LEU A 88 -18.85 -19.57 -1.64
C LEU A 88 -19.14 -20.72 -2.61
N ASP A 89 -19.75 -21.79 -2.11
CA ASP A 89 -20.07 -22.97 -2.91
C ASP A 89 -21.50 -22.90 -3.47
N SER A 90 -22.52 -23.01 -2.63
CA SER A 90 -23.92 -22.92 -3.05
C SER A 90 -24.87 -22.55 -1.90
N ALA A 91 -26.06 -22.07 -2.26
CA ALA A 91 -27.21 -21.94 -1.36
C ALA A 91 -28.42 -22.64 -2.01
N LYS A 92 -29.26 -23.31 -1.23
CA LYS A 92 -30.39 -24.10 -1.73
C LYS A 92 -31.63 -23.91 -0.85
N ASN A 93 -32.82 -23.95 -1.48
CA ASN A 93 -34.13 -23.84 -0.83
C ASN A 93 -34.23 -22.65 0.14
N LEU A 94 -33.78 -21.48 -0.32
CA LEU A 94 -33.97 -20.23 0.42
C LEU A 94 -35.48 -19.89 0.48
N PRO A 95 -35.94 -19.19 1.55
CA PRO A 95 -37.35 -18.79 1.71
C PRO A 95 -37.93 -18.00 0.55
#